data_AF-A0A0R2NV61-F1
#
_entry.id   AF-A0A0R2NV61-F1
#
_cell.length_a   1.000
_cell.length_b   1.000
_cell.length_c   1.000
_cell.angle_alpha   90.00
_cell.angle_beta   90.00
_cell.angle_gamma   90.00
#
_symmetry.space_group_name_H-M   'P 1'
#
loop_
_entity.id
_entity.type
_entity.pdbx_description
1 polymer ?
#
loop_
_entity_poly.entity_id
_entity_poly.type
_entity_poly.pdbx_seq_one_letter_code
_entity_poly.pdbx_strand_id
1 'polypeptide(L)' 'MKCKYCDKIFLEDDNITLNYFEHIKINHYESLGNEDKMMHDIREKMIKSKINYDQSKKEIGDSDLVFNSNNSDNA' A
#
# COMPACT_ATOMS: atom_id res chain seq x y z
N MET A 1 4.34 -17.48 -10.26
CA MET A 1 3.75 -16.52 -11.24
C MET A 1 4.84 -15.92 -12.13
N LYS A 2 4.63 -15.68 -13.43
CA LYS A 2 5.61 -15.01 -14.31
C LYS A 2 5.25 -13.52 -14.52
N CYS A 3 6.24 -12.64 -14.57
CA CYS A 3 6.04 -11.24 -14.97
C CYS A 3 5.53 -11.13 -16.42
N LYS A 4 4.59 -10.22 -16.68
CA LYS A 4 4.08 -9.95 -18.03
C LYS A 4 5.08 -9.17 -18.90
N TYR A 5 5.98 -8.41 -18.28
CA TYR A 5 6.87 -7.45 -18.96
C TYR A 5 8.33 -7.92 -19.04
N CYS A 6 8.69 -8.99 -18.32
CA CYS A 6 10.03 -9.57 -18.36
C CYS A 6 10.02 -11.06 -17.99
N ASP A 7 11.18 -11.70 -18.04
CA ASP A 7 11.33 -13.13 -17.73
C ASP A 7 11.43 -13.47 -16.24
N LYS A 8 11.14 -12.51 -15.35
CA LYS A 8 11.15 -12.77 -13.91
C LYS A 8 10.03 -13.74 -13.53
N ILE A 9 10.41 -14.79 -12.81
CA ILE A 9 9.51 -15.78 -12.22
C ILE A 9 9.50 -15.57 -10.71
N PHE A 10 8.30 -15.50 -10.14
CA PHE A 10 8.07 -15.38 -8.71
C PHE A 10 7.75 -16.75 -8.13
N LEU A 11 8.38 -17.04 -6.99
CA LEU A 11 8.08 -18.19 -6.16
C LEU A 11 6.63 -18.11 -5.64
N GLU A 12 5.98 -19.26 -5.51
CA GLU A 12 4.65 -19.36 -4.92
C GLU A 12 4.76 -19.33 -3.39
N ASP A 13 4.63 -18.14 -2.83
CA ASP A 13 4.53 -17.86 -1.40
C ASP A 13 3.37 -16.90 -1.11
N ASP A 14 3.06 -16.69 0.18
CA ASP A 14 1.98 -15.80 0.62
C ASP A 14 2.16 -14.34 0.18
N ASN A 15 3.40 -13.94 -0.15
CA ASN A 15 3.78 -12.60 -0.54
C ASN A 15 3.87 -12.41 -2.06
N ILE A 16 3.55 -13.43 -2.87
CA ILE A 16 3.73 -13.41 -4.32
C ILE A 16 3.09 -12.18 -4.99
N THR A 17 1.91 -11.77 -4.51
CA THR A 17 1.18 -10.61 -5.04
C THR A 17 1.91 -9.30 -4.74
N LEU A 18 2.43 -9.15 -3.51
CA LEU A 18 3.19 -7.98 -3.10
C LEU A 18 4.53 -7.92 -3.85
N ASN A 19 5.23 -9.05 -3.91
CA ASN A 19 6.48 -9.20 -4.65
C ASN A 19 6.31 -8.85 -6.13
N TYR A 20 5.20 -9.29 -6.75
CA TYR A 20 4.86 -8.91 -8.12
C TYR A 20 4.60 -7.41 -8.24
N PHE A 21 3.79 -6.85 -7.34
CA PHE A 21 3.45 -5.42 -7.35
C PHE A 21 4.68 -4.52 -7.22
N GLU A 22 5.59 -4.82 -6.29
CA GLU A 22 6.84 -4.08 -6.09
C GLU A 22 7.78 -4.23 -7.28
N HIS A 23 7.87 -5.43 -7.86
CA HIS A 23 8.66 -5.64 -9.06
C HIS A 23 8.17 -4.77 -10.23
N ILE A 24 6.85 -4.71 -10.46
CA ILE A 24 6.27 -3.82 -11.46
C ILE A 24 6.65 -2.37 -11.17
N LYS A 25 6.52 -1.93 -9.90
CA LYS A 25 6.86 -0.58 -9.50
C LYS A 25 8.31 -0.20 -9.84
N ILE A 26 9.26 -1.07 -9.49
CA ILE A 26 10.68 -0.76 -9.62
C ILE A 26 11.14 -0.84 -11.08
N ASN A 27 10.63 -1.80 -11.84
CA ASN A 27 11.24 -2.18 -13.12
C ASN A 27 10.39 -1.83 -14.34
N HIS A 28 9.08 -1.64 -14.17
CA HIS A 28 8.14 -1.55 -15.28
C HIS A 28 7.12 -0.41 -15.15
N TYR A 29 7.18 0.38 -14.07
CA TYR A 29 6.22 1.46 -13.82
C TYR A 29 6.16 2.45 -14.99
N GLU A 30 7.32 2.84 -15.54
CA GLU A 30 7.35 3.76 -16.67
C GLU A 30 6.79 3.18 -17.97
N SER A 31 6.75 1.86 -18.07
CA SER A 31 6.15 1.14 -19.21
C SER A 31 4.64 0.93 -19.07
N LEU A 32 4.05 1.29 -17.92
CA LEU A 32 2.61 1.22 -17.70
C LEU A 32 1.89 2.36 -18.44
N GLY A 33 0.68 2.06 -18.92
CA GLY A 33 -0.23 3.10 -19.43
C GLY A 33 -0.70 4.03 -18.30
N ASN A 34 -1.22 5.20 -18.64
CA ASN A 34 -1.62 6.21 -17.65
C ASN A 34 -2.66 5.70 -16.63
N GLU A 35 -3.65 4.91 -17.09
CA GLU A 35 -4.65 4.31 -16.20
C GLU A 35 -4.03 3.27 -15.26
N ASP A 36 -3.13 2.43 -15.78
CA ASP A 36 -2.41 1.42 -14.99
C ASP A 36 -1.50 2.07 -13.95
N LYS A 37 -0.80 3.17 -14.31
CA LYS A 37 0.00 3.99 -13.39
C LYS A 37 -0.86 4.55 -12.27
N MET A 38 -2.02 5.14 -12.61
CA MET A 38 -2.95 5.68 -11.62
C MET A 38 -3.45 4.60 -10.65
N MET A 39 -3.83 3.42 -11.16
CA MET A 39 -4.25 2.30 -10.32
C MET A 39 -3.12 1.77 -9.44
N HIS A 40 -1.90 1.74 -9.96
CA HIS A 40 -0.71 1.36 -9.18
C HIS A 40 -0.48 2.33 -8.01
N ASP A 41 -0.54 3.63 -8.26
CA ASP A 41 -0.37 4.68 -7.25
C ASP A 41 -1.45 4.61 -6.15
N ILE A 42 -2.71 4.38 -6.53
CA ILE A 42 -3.82 4.21 -5.58
C ILE A 42 -3.54 3.01 -4.68
N ARG A 43 -3.13 1.89 -5.26
CA ARG A 43 -2.83 0.67 -4.50
C ARG A 43 -1.64 0.86 -3.56
N GLU A 44 -0.61 1.56 -3.99
CA GLU A 44 0.52 1.92 -3.12
C GLU A 44 0.05 2.76 -1.92
N LYS A 45 -0.79 3.76 -2.16
CA LYS A 45 -1.36 4.59 -1.08
C LYS A 45 -2.19 3.77 -0.10
N MET A 46 -2.99 2.81 -0.59
CA MET A 46 -3.76 1.91 0.27
C MET A 46 -2.87 1.01 1.13
N ILE A 47 -1.80 0.44 0.55
CA ILE A 47 -0.84 -0.40 1.30
C ILE A 47 -0.17 0.42 2.40
N LYS A 48 0.32 1.64 2.08
CA LYS A 48 0.91 2.55 3.07
C LYS A 48 -0.09 2.94 4.16
N SER A 49 -1.32 3.27 3.78
CA SER A 49 -2.37 3.63 4.74
C SER A 49 -2.69 2.47 5.70
N LYS A 50 -2.71 1.23 5.20
CA LYS A 50 -2.90 0.05 6.04
C LYS A 50 -1.74 -0.15 7.02
N ILE A 51 -0.51 -0.04 6.55
CA ILE A 51 0.69 -0.15 7.41
C ILE A 51 0.66 0.92 8.50
N ASN A 52 0.35 2.17 8.14
CA ASN A 52 0.25 3.26 9.09
C ASN A 52 -0.87 3.01 10.12
N TYR A 53 -2.04 2.56 9.67
CA TYR A 53 -3.14 2.21 10.57
C TYR A 53 -2.75 1.09 11.54
N ASP A 54 -2.13 0.01 11.03
CA ASP A 54 -1.67 -1.11 11.86
C ASP A 54 -0.59 -0.69 12.88
N GLN A 55 0.25 0.29 12.53
CA GLN A 55 1.22 0.90 13.45
C GLN A 55 0.51 1.76 14.51
N SER A 56 -0.35 2.70 14.11
CA SER A 56 -1.10 3.56 15.02
C SER A 56 -1.99 2.76 15.98
N LYS A 57 -2.60 1.66 15.51
CA LYS A 57 -3.38 0.75 16.35
C LYS A 57 -2.55 0.12 17.46
N LYS A 58 -1.28 -0.21 17.21
CA LYS A 58 -0.37 -0.73 18.24
C LYS A 58 0.04 0.34 19.25
N GLU A 59 0.16 1.60 18.82
CA GLU A 59 0.62 2.71 19.64
C GLU A 59 -0.49 3.34 20.49
N ILE A 60 -1.69 3.51 19.93
CA ILE A 60 -2.80 4.28 20.52
C ILE A 60 -3.96 3.37 20.96
N GLY A 61 -3.88 2.06 20.63
CA GLY A 61 -4.96 1.10 20.81
C GLY A 61 -5.99 1.14 19.68
N ASP A 62 -6.82 0.10 19.60
CA ASP A 62 -7.88 -0.06 18.58
C ASP A 62 -9.10 0.83 18.88
N SER A 63 -8.85 2.12 19.13
CA SER A 63 -9.90 3.07 19.43
C SER A 63 -10.61 3.44 18.13
N ASP A 64 -11.78 2.84 17.92
CA ASP A 64 -12.79 3.19 16.90
C ASP A 64 -13.21 4.68 16.95
N LEU A 65 -12.75 5.38 18.00
CA LEU A 65 -13.10 6.72 18.42
C LEU A 65 -11.81 7.54 18.65
N VAL A 66 -11.03 7.82 17.62
CA VAL A 66 -10.15 9.00 17.66
C VAL A 66 -11.06 10.22 17.52
N PHE A 67 -11.77 10.56 18.60
CA PHE A 67 -12.47 11.82 18.68
C PHE A 67 -11.44 12.93 18.57
N ASN A 68 -11.72 13.87 17.66
CA ASN A 68 -10.98 15.09 17.43
C ASN A 68 -10.62 15.78 18.76
N SER A 69 -9.46 15.45 19.33
CA SER A 69 -8.98 15.92 20.64
C SER A 69 -8.50 17.38 20.60
N ASN A 70 -8.81 18.09 19.51
CA ASN A 70 -8.49 19.50 19.29
C ASN A 70 -9.67 20.46 19.55
N ASN A 71 -10.76 20.02 20.18
CA ASN A 71 -11.61 20.98 20.90
C ASN A 71 -10.98 21.22 22.27
N SER A 72 -9.91 22.03 22.30
CA SER A 72 -9.51 22.66 23.55
C SER A 72 -10.66 23.56 23.99
N ASP A 73 -11.30 23.18 25.08
CA ASP A 73 -12.28 23.99 25.80
C ASP A 73 -11.71 25.39 26.06
N ASN A 74 -12.10 26.37 25.24
CA ASN A 74 -12.03 27.79 25.59
C ASN A 74 -13.45 28.19 26.01
N ALA A 75 -13.74 27.99 27.29
CA ALA A 75 -14.88 28.58 27.99
C ALA A 75 -14.37 29.39 29.19
#